data_AF-A0A4Q1QV29-F1
#
_entry.id   AF-A0A4Q1QV29-F1
#
_cell.length_a   1.000
_cell.length_b   1.000
_cell.length_c   1.000
_cell.angle_alpha   90.00
_cell.angle_beta   90.00
_cell.angle_gamma   90.00
#
_symmetry.space_group_name_H-M   'P 1'
#
loop_
_entity.id
_entity.type
_entity.pdbx_description
1 polymer ?
#
loop_
_entity_poly.entity_id
_entity_poly.type
_entity_poly.pdbx_seq_one_letter_code
_entity_poly.pdbx_strand_id
1 'polypeptide(L)'
;MNGEARLLAPLVPTRGYFPDFLTPAEGLLGMTDALAALRETPAGRLHEELTRLAAASRPFPSWMREMAEGDTRVLGRLAGILQRYYEAAVAPYWARVQGRIEADRAARGRALLDGGADRLLASLPPMMRWRSPVLECDYPVDRDLHLNGRGLLLLPSYFCRRTPVTFHNPELTPVLVYPVEHPAPRLTPQVAPERSLGRLVGQTRSAILQRIGVGCTTSELARRADVSLASASQHATVLRDAGLLLTLRQGNAVLHTLTPLGAALLRGARSVEEAAYERLT
;
A
#
# COMPACT_ATOMS: atom_id res chain seq x y z
N MET A 1 5.82 10.13 -16.07
CA MET A 1 5.58 8.74 -15.61
C MET A 1 5.64 7.67 -16.71
N ASN A 2 5.42 7.99 -18.00
CA ASN A 2 5.35 6.96 -19.07
C ASN A 2 6.68 6.23 -19.42
N GLY A 3 7.85 6.82 -19.10
CA GLY A 3 9.14 6.20 -19.39
C GLY A 3 9.53 5.07 -18.41
N GLU A 4 9.21 5.24 -17.12
CA GLU A 4 9.59 4.30 -16.05
C GLU A 4 8.72 3.04 -16.07
N ALA A 5 7.42 3.19 -16.27
CA ALA A 5 6.51 2.05 -16.40
C ALA A 5 6.86 1.15 -17.60
N ARG A 6 7.39 1.73 -18.69
CA ARG A 6 7.87 0.98 -19.86
C ARG A 6 9.10 0.13 -19.57
N LEU A 7 9.93 0.50 -18.59
CA LEU A 7 11.10 -0.28 -18.18
C LEU A 7 10.72 -1.44 -17.26
N LEU A 8 9.66 -1.31 -16.47
CA LEU A 8 9.21 -2.37 -15.55
C LEU A 8 8.35 -3.43 -16.26
N ALA A 9 7.57 -3.04 -17.26
CA ALA A 9 6.64 -3.96 -17.94
C ALA A 9 7.27 -5.26 -18.49
N PRO A 10 8.50 -5.24 -19.06
CA PRO A 10 9.16 -6.47 -19.50
C PRO A 10 9.57 -7.41 -18.36
N LEU A 11 9.83 -6.87 -17.16
CA LEU A 11 10.20 -7.64 -15.96
C LEU A 11 8.99 -8.19 -15.21
N VAL A 12 7.85 -7.51 -15.33
CA VAL A 12 6.59 -7.87 -14.65
C VAL A 12 5.50 -8.08 -15.70
N PRO A 13 5.54 -9.18 -16.46
CA PRO A 13 4.55 -9.44 -17.50
C PRO A 13 3.16 -9.65 -16.87
N THR A 14 2.11 -9.32 -17.62
CA THR A 14 0.73 -9.48 -17.16
C THR A 14 0.31 -10.96 -16.99
N ARG A 15 1.07 -11.88 -17.60
CA ARG A 15 0.90 -13.33 -17.50
C ARG A 15 2.26 -14.01 -17.55
N GLY A 16 2.37 -15.15 -16.86
CA GLY A 16 3.58 -15.98 -16.86
C GLY A 16 4.52 -15.68 -15.69
N TYR A 17 5.75 -16.15 -15.83
CA TYR A 17 6.79 -16.01 -14.82
C TYR A 17 7.20 -14.55 -14.65
N PHE A 18 7.35 -14.09 -13.41
CA PHE A 18 8.06 -12.86 -13.06
C PHE A 18 9.25 -13.23 -12.16
N PRO A 19 10.41 -12.57 -12.27
CA PRO A 19 11.59 -12.94 -11.48
C PRO A 19 11.40 -12.78 -9.97
N ASP A 20 11.76 -13.81 -9.21
CA ASP A 20 11.67 -13.85 -7.75
C ASP A 20 12.64 -12.84 -7.09
N PHE A 21 13.73 -12.44 -7.76
CA PHE A 21 14.64 -11.41 -7.25
C PHE A 21 14.00 -10.03 -7.09
N LEU A 22 12.85 -9.78 -7.76
CA LEU A 22 12.06 -8.56 -7.60
C LEU A 22 11.24 -8.54 -6.31
N THR A 23 11.11 -9.69 -5.64
CA THR A 23 10.39 -9.85 -4.37
C THR A 23 11.30 -10.50 -3.33
N PRO A 24 12.39 -9.83 -2.93
CA PRO A 24 13.31 -10.36 -1.92
C PRO A 24 12.63 -10.51 -0.56
N ALA A 25 13.07 -11.48 0.24
CA ALA A 25 12.51 -11.75 1.57
C ALA A 25 12.69 -10.56 2.52
N GLU A 26 13.76 -9.80 2.33
CA GLU A 26 14.11 -8.55 3.00
C GLU A 26 13.03 -7.47 2.83
N GLY A 27 12.14 -7.60 1.85
CA GLY A 27 10.96 -6.74 1.73
C GLY A 27 10.00 -6.80 2.92
N LEU A 28 10.11 -7.82 3.78
CA LEU A 28 9.42 -7.87 5.06
C LEU A 28 9.94 -6.81 6.05
N LEU A 29 11.19 -6.36 5.91
CA LEU A 29 11.81 -5.34 6.75
C LEU A 29 11.48 -3.91 6.27
N GLY A 30 11.19 -3.77 4.98
CA GLY A 30 10.74 -2.52 4.38
C GLY A 30 11.26 -2.31 2.96
N MET A 31 10.87 -1.19 2.35
CA MET A 31 11.27 -0.84 0.99
C MET A 31 12.79 -0.63 0.88
N THR A 32 13.42 -0.03 1.89
CA THR A 32 14.87 0.22 1.90
C THR A 32 15.65 -1.07 1.79
N ASP A 33 15.34 -2.05 2.65
CA ASP A 33 15.99 -3.36 2.68
C ASP A 33 15.67 -4.18 1.43
N ALA A 34 14.43 -4.11 0.92
CA ALA A 34 14.08 -4.74 -0.36
C ALA A 34 14.96 -4.24 -1.51
N LEU A 35 15.16 -2.92 -1.60
CA LEU A 35 15.98 -2.32 -2.65
C LEU A 35 17.48 -2.57 -2.44
N ALA A 36 17.94 -2.76 -1.20
CA ALA A 36 19.31 -3.19 -0.92
C ALA A 36 19.54 -4.63 -1.42
N ALA A 37 18.67 -5.57 -1.02
CA ALA A 37 18.72 -6.96 -1.47
C ALA A 37 18.61 -7.09 -3.00
N LEU A 38 17.78 -6.27 -3.64
CA LEU A 38 17.70 -6.19 -5.10
C LEU A 38 19.04 -5.81 -5.75
N ARG A 39 19.78 -4.85 -5.17
CA ARG A 39 21.09 -4.42 -5.69
C ARG A 39 22.17 -5.47 -5.48
N GLU A 40 22.03 -6.28 -4.43
CA GLU A 40 22.98 -7.34 -4.05
C GLU A 40 22.64 -8.71 -4.66
N THR A 41 21.66 -8.77 -5.57
CA THR A 41 21.27 -10.02 -6.21
C THR A 41 22.46 -10.65 -6.95
N PRO A 42 22.85 -11.90 -6.63
CA PRO A 42 24.00 -12.55 -7.27
C PRO A 42 23.83 -12.71 -8.79
N ALA A 43 24.91 -12.52 -9.55
CA ALA A 43 24.88 -12.60 -11.02
C ALA A 43 24.37 -13.95 -11.54
N GLY A 44 24.71 -15.07 -10.88
CA GLY A 44 24.19 -16.40 -11.25
C GLY A 44 22.66 -16.49 -11.14
N ARG A 45 22.08 -15.89 -10.09
CA ARG A 45 20.63 -15.83 -9.88
C ARG A 45 19.96 -14.94 -10.93
N LEU A 46 20.54 -13.78 -11.25
CA LEU A 46 20.05 -12.91 -12.33
C LEU A 46 20.02 -13.65 -13.66
N HIS A 47 21.12 -14.33 -14.00
CA HIS A 47 21.23 -15.08 -15.25
C HIS A 47 20.15 -16.16 -15.36
N GLU A 48 19.98 -16.97 -14.32
CA GLU A 48 19.00 -18.05 -14.31
C GLU A 48 17.57 -17.52 -14.45
N GLU A 49 17.18 -16.58 -13.58
CA GLU A 49 15.81 -16.08 -13.53
C GLU A 49 15.44 -15.26 -14.77
N LEU A 50 16.36 -14.43 -15.29
CA LEU A 50 16.12 -13.67 -16.52
C LEU A 50 16.10 -14.55 -17.77
N THR A 51 16.88 -15.63 -17.80
CA THR A 51 16.79 -16.64 -18.87
C THR A 51 15.42 -17.32 -18.88
N ARG A 52 14.90 -17.67 -17.69
CA ARG A 52 13.55 -18.22 -17.53
C ARG A 52 12.46 -17.25 -17.99
N LEU A 53 12.60 -15.97 -17.64
CA LEU A 53 11.70 -14.91 -18.12
C LEU A 53 11.75 -14.76 -19.65
N ALA A 54 12.95 -14.74 -20.24
CA ALA A 54 13.15 -14.61 -21.69
C ALA A 54 12.55 -15.78 -22.49
N ALA A 55 12.51 -16.98 -21.90
CA ALA A 55 11.86 -18.14 -22.50
C ALA A 55 10.33 -17.98 -22.56
N ALA A 56 9.75 -17.27 -21.60
CA ALA A 56 8.30 -17.07 -21.49
C ALA A 56 7.78 -15.78 -22.16
N SER A 57 8.64 -14.77 -22.37
CA SER A 57 8.25 -13.45 -22.88
C SER A 57 9.24 -12.90 -23.91
N ARG A 58 8.75 -12.49 -25.09
CA ARG A 58 9.53 -11.79 -26.12
C ARG A 58 8.81 -10.52 -26.60
N PRO A 59 9.54 -9.45 -26.97
CA PRO A 59 11.00 -9.34 -27.07
C PRO A 59 11.71 -9.12 -25.72
N PHE A 60 12.98 -9.53 -25.63
CA PHE A 60 13.84 -9.39 -24.45
C PHE A 60 14.85 -8.24 -24.65
N PRO A 61 14.54 -7.00 -24.18
CA PRO A 61 15.38 -5.82 -24.30
C PRO A 61 16.87 -6.01 -23.96
N SER A 62 17.74 -5.25 -24.63
CA SER A 62 19.20 -5.29 -24.42
C SER A 62 19.61 -5.04 -22.97
N TRP A 63 18.97 -4.10 -22.29
CA TRP A 63 19.26 -3.81 -20.88
C TRP A 63 18.98 -4.99 -19.94
N MET A 64 18.05 -5.91 -20.29
CA MET A 64 17.86 -7.14 -19.51
C MET A 64 18.94 -8.18 -19.78
N ARG A 65 19.57 -8.17 -20.96
CA ARG A 65 20.78 -8.98 -21.22
C ARG A 65 21.95 -8.48 -20.40
N GLU A 66 22.18 -7.16 -20.39
CA GLU A 66 23.21 -6.53 -19.54
C GLU A 66 22.99 -6.87 -18.04
N MET A 67 21.73 -6.90 -17.60
CA MET A 67 21.38 -7.33 -16.25
C MET A 67 21.64 -8.82 -16.01
N ALA A 68 21.31 -9.69 -16.97
CA ALA A 68 21.57 -11.13 -16.89
C ALA A 68 23.06 -11.48 -16.90
N GLU A 69 23.90 -10.57 -17.42
CA GLU A 69 25.37 -10.64 -17.37
C GLU A 69 25.94 -10.08 -16.05
N GLY A 70 25.09 -9.56 -15.16
CA GLY A 70 25.48 -9.10 -13.83
C GLY A 70 25.90 -7.63 -13.73
N ASP A 71 25.53 -6.77 -14.68
CA ASP A 71 25.85 -5.33 -14.58
C ASP A 71 25.08 -4.65 -13.44
N THR A 72 25.77 -4.42 -12.32
CA THR A 72 25.25 -3.77 -11.11
C THR A 72 24.72 -2.36 -11.37
N ARG A 73 25.19 -1.66 -12.41
CA ARG A 73 24.67 -0.35 -12.79
C ARG A 73 23.21 -0.44 -13.24
N VAL A 74 22.82 -1.53 -13.91
CA VAL A 74 21.43 -1.73 -14.34
C VAL A 74 20.52 -1.97 -13.13
N LEU A 75 20.97 -2.77 -12.16
CA LEU A 75 20.25 -3.00 -10.90
C LEU A 75 20.08 -1.71 -10.08
N GLY A 76 21.14 -0.90 -9.99
CA GLY A 76 21.07 0.41 -9.33
C GLY A 76 20.03 1.33 -9.98
N ARG A 77 19.97 1.37 -11.32
CA ARG A 77 18.95 2.12 -12.06
C ARG A 77 17.54 1.56 -11.81
N LEU A 78 17.36 0.24 -11.84
CA LEU A 78 16.09 -0.42 -11.57
C LEU A 78 15.58 -0.08 -10.16
N ALA A 79 16.44 -0.22 -9.14
CA ALA A 79 16.10 0.10 -7.76
C ALA A 79 15.68 1.57 -7.61
N GLY A 80 16.37 2.49 -8.29
CA GLY A 80 15.99 3.91 -8.32
C GLY A 80 14.64 4.18 -8.98
N ILE A 81 14.30 3.44 -10.04
CA ILE A 81 12.98 3.51 -10.69
C ILE A 81 11.88 3.00 -9.76
N LEU A 82 12.09 1.85 -9.12
CA LEU A 82 11.13 1.29 -8.16
C LEU A 82 10.87 2.23 -6.98
N GLN A 83 11.93 2.86 -6.45
CA GLN A 83 11.80 3.85 -5.38
C GLN A 83 10.93 5.04 -5.82
N ARG A 84 11.23 5.66 -6.97
CA ARG A 84 10.45 6.81 -7.47
C ARG A 84 9.01 6.43 -7.79
N TYR A 85 8.79 5.24 -8.34
CA TYR A 85 7.45 4.72 -8.58
C TYR A 85 6.69 4.54 -7.26
N TYR A 86 7.31 3.94 -6.25
CA TYR A 86 6.71 3.79 -4.92
C TYR A 86 6.34 5.16 -4.34
N GLU A 87 7.25 6.11 -4.32
CA GLU A 87 7.03 7.45 -3.77
C GLU A 87 5.89 8.20 -4.47
N ALA A 88 5.80 8.08 -5.80
CA ALA A 88 4.80 8.79 -6.59
C ALA A 88 3.42 8.10 -6.59
N ALA A 89 3.38 6.76 -6.71
CA ALA A 89 2.17 6.02 -7.01
C ALA A 89 1.62 5.21 -5.83
N VAL A 90 2.45 4.84 -4.85
CA VAL A 90 2.08 3.93 -3.76
C VAL A 90 2.06 4.64 -2.41
N ALA A 91 3.16 5.34 -2.06
CA ALA A 91 3.36 6.00 -0.78
C ALA A 91 2.20 6.94 -0.37
N PRO A 92 1.60 7.75 -1.28
CA PRO A 92 0.47 8.62 -0.92
C PRO A 92 -0.76 7.86 -0.40
N TYR A 93 -0.92 6.60 -0.83
CA TYR A 93 -2.05 5.74 -0.49
C TYR A 93 -1.68 4.63 0.51
N TRP A 94 -0.44 4.59 0.98
CA TRP A 94 0.09 3.47 1.76
C TRP A 94 -0.71 3.20 3.04
N ALA A 95 -1.12 4.26 3.76
CA ALA A 95 -1.95 4.11 4.96
C ALA A 95 -3.29 3.39 4.67
N ARG A 96 -3.91 3.67 3.52
CA ARG A 96 -5.14 2.99 3.08
C ARG A 96 -4.87 1.53 2.72
N VAL A 97 -3.76 1.26 2.04
CA VAL A 97 -3.32 -0.11 1.70
C VAL A 97 -3.11 -0.93 2.97
N GLN A 98 -2.35 -0.40 3.92
CA GLN A 98 -2.07 -1.02 5.22
C GLN A 98 -3.36 -1.30 6.00
N GLY A 99 -4.26 -0.32 6.09
CA GLY A 99 -5.55 -0.53 6.77
C GLY A 99 -6.40 -1.65 6.16
N ARG A 100 -6.28 -1.92 4.86
CA ARG A 100 -6.98 -3.04 4.19
C ARG A 100 -6.33 -4.38 4.48
N ILE A 101 -5.01 -4.43 4.45
CA ILE A 101 -4.24 -5.64 4.79
C ILE A 101 -4.50 -6.02 6.25
N GLU A 102 -4.46 -5.06 7.17
CA GLU A 102 -4.73 -5.31 8.60
C GLU A 102 -6.17 -5.76 8.85
N ALA A 103 -7.15 -5.21 8.13
CA ALA A 103 -8.54 -5.66 8.24
C ALA A 103 -8.72 -7.13 7.81
N ASP A 104 -8.06 -7.55 6.71
CA ASP A 104 -8.06 -8.95 6.28
C ASP A 104 -7.36 -9.83 7.32
N ARG A 105 -6.14 -9.47 7.76
CA ARG A 105 -5.39 -10.19 8.80
C ARG A 105 -6.22 -10.37 10.08
N ALA A 106 -6.92 -9.35 10.53
CA ALA A 106 -7.80 -9.43 11.71
C ALA A 106 -9.00 -10.37 11.49
N ALA A 107 -9.60 -10.39 10.30
CA ALA A 107 -10.66 -11.33 9.96
C ALA A 107 -10.15 -12.79 9.95
N ARG A 108 -9.01 -13.04 9.30
CA ARG A 108 -8.34 -14.36 9.27
C ARG A 108 -7.92 -14.84 10.65
N GLY A 109 -7.33 -13.95 11.45
CA GLY A 109 -6.91 -14.24 12.82
C GLY A 109 -8.07 -14.66 13.71
N ARG A 110 -9.22 -13.97 13.62
CA ARG A 110 -10.44 -14.39 14.36
C ARG A 110 -10.95 -15.76 13.91
N ALA A 111 -11.01 -16.00 12.60
CA ALA A 111 -11.44 -17.30 12.08
C ALA A 111 -10.54 -18.46 12.57
N LEU A 112 -9.22 -18.22 12.62
CA LEU A 112 -8.26 -19.17 13.17
C LEU A 112 -8.47 -19.44 14.66
N LEU A 113 -8.70 -18.40 15.46
CA LEU A 113 -8.94 -18.55 16.90
C LEU A 113 -10.26 -19.26 17.21
N ASP A 114 -11.30 -19.01 16.42
CA ASP A 114 -12.65 -19.54 16.67
C ASP A 114 -12.82 -21.00 16.21
N GLY A 115 -12.04 -21.47 15.24
CA GLY A 115 -12.26 -22.78 14.63
C GLY A 115 -11.05 -23.40 13.94
N GLY A 116 -9.84 -22.97 14.30
CA GLY A 116 -8.60 -23.53 13.81
C GLY A 116 -8.37 -23.31 12.32
N ALA A 117 -7.51 -24.16 11.74
CA ALA A 117 -7.08 -24.05 10.36
C ALA A 117 -8.25 -24.20 9.37
N ASP A 118 -9.21 -25.09 9.64
CA ASP A 118 -10.37 -25.27 8.76
C ASP A 118 -11.19 -23.99 8.61
N ARG A 119 -11.47 -23.28 9.72
CA ARG A 119 -12.19 -22.01 9.65
C ARG A 119 -11.38 -20.89 9.01
N LEU A 120 -10.08 -20.84 9.27
CA LEU A 120 -9.19 -19.90 8.59
C LEU A 120 -9.25 -20.08 7.07
N LEU A 121 -9.05 -21.32 6.60
CA LEU A 121 -9.00 -21.65 5.18
C LEU A 121 -10.36 -21.48 4.51
N ALA A 122 -11.45 -21.87 5.18
CA ALA A 122 -12.82 -21.66 4.69
C ALA A 122 -13.22 -20.18 4.62
N SER A 123 -12.54 -19.29 5.36
CA SER A 123 -12.84 -17.86 5.35
C SER A 123 -12.27 -17.14 4.11
N LEU A 124 -11.29 -17.74 3.43
CA LEU A 124 -10.54 -17.11 2.33
C LEU A 124 -11.45 -16.63 1.18
N PRO A 125 -10.98 -15.68 0.34
CA PRO A 125 -11.77 -15.16 -0.76
C PRO A 125 -12.28 -16.25 -1.72
N PRO A 126 -13.40 -16.04 -2.45
CA PRO A 126 -14.10 -17.09 -3.23
C PRO A 126 -13.29 -17.87 -4.27
N MET A 127 -12.19 -17.28 -4.76
CA MET A 127 -11.24 -17.94 -5.66
C MET A 127 -10.35 -19.00 -4.97
N MET A 128 -10.45 -19.12 -3.64
CA MET A 128 -9.72 -20.07 -2.80
C MET A 128 -10.76 -20.88 -2.02
N ARG A 129 -10.89 -22.16 -2.34
CA ARG A 129 -11.94 -23.04 -1.83
C ARG A 129 -11.33 -24.12 -0.98
N TRP A 130 -11.63 -24.09 0.31
CA TRP A 130 -11.22 -25.14 1.23
C TRP A 130 -12.11 -26.37 1.06
N ARG A 131 -11.52 -27.47 0.60
CA ARG A 131 -12.11 -28.81 0.54
C ARG A 131 -11.17 -29.76 1.25
N SER A 132 -11.26 -29.78 2.57
CA SER A 132 -10.34 -30.52 3.42
C SER A 132 -10.02 -31.92 2.87
N PRO A 133 -8.73 -32.27 2.68
CA PRO A 133 -7.53 -31.56 3.14
C PRO A 133 -6.90 -30.61 2.09
N VAL A 134 -7.60 -30.27 1.01
CA VAL A 134 -7.07 -29.54 -0.16
C VAL A 134 -7.61 -28.12 -0.21
N LEU A 135 -6.73 -27.15 -0.44
CA LEU A 135 -7.09 -25.77 -0.77
C LEU A 135 -7.01 -25.58 -2.29
N GLU A 136 -8.17 -25.53 -2.94
CA GLU A 136 -8.25 -25.28 -4.39
C GLU A 136 -8.14 -23.78 -4.65
N CYS A 137 -7.32 -23.35 -5.60
CA CYS A 137 -7.18 -21.94 -5.96
C CYS A 137 -7.36 -21.74 -7.47
N ASP A 138 -8.02 -20.66 -7.88
CA ASP A 138 -8.04 -20.25 -9.29
C ASP A 138 -6.62 -19.83 -9.69
N TYR A 139 -5.91 -20.70 -10.42
CA TYR A 139 -4.53 -20.50 -10.85
C TYR A 139 -4.41 -20.62 -12.38
N PRO A 140 -3.51 -19.87 -13.05
CA PRO A 140 -3.44 -19.89 -14.52
C PRO A 140 -3.02 -21.22 -15.15
N VAL A 141 -2.48 -22.16 -14.35
CA VAL A 141 -2.06 -23.50 -14.79
C VAL A 141 -2.59 -24.55 -13.83
N ASP A 142 -2.89 -25.73 -14.35
CA ASP A 142 -3.25 -26.88 -13.52
C ASP A 142 -2.00 -27.45 -12.86
N ARG A 143 -1.99 -27.44 -11.52
CA ARG A 143 -0.82 -27.84 -10.72
C ARG A 143 -1.23 -28.18 -9.30
N ASP A 144 -0.72 -29.32 -8.84
CA ASP A 144 -0.74 -29.68 -7.42
C ASP A 144 0.54 -29.22 -6.71
N LEU A 145 0.36 -28.66 -5.52
CA LEU A 145 1.44 -28.34 -4.60
C LEU A 145 1.22 -29.09 -3.29
N HIS A 146 2.08 -30.06 -3.01
CA HIS A 146 2.05 -30.81 -1.77
C HIS A 146 2.91 -30.11 -0.71
N LEU A 147 2.31 -29.78 0.44
CA LEU A 147 3.00 -29.07 1.52
C LEU A 147 4.07 -29.95 2.19
N ASN A 148 3.86 -31.27 2.28
CA ASN A 148 4.83 -32.22 2.86
C ASN A 148 5.37 -31.78 4.22
N GLY A 149 4.52 -31.23 5.08
CA GLY A 149 4.89 -30.75 6.42
C GLY A 149 5.57 -29.38 6.47
N ARG A 150 5.87 -28.74 5.33
CA ARG A 150 6.53 -27.42 5.26
C ARG A 150 5.65 -26.25 5.74
N GLY A 151 4.35 -26.49 5.90
CA GLY A 151 3.36 -25.45 6.16
C GLY A 151 3.04 -24.60 4.93
N LEU A 152 2.25 -23.55 5.12
CA LEU A 152 1.79 -22.63 4.09
C LEU A 152 1.76 -21.21 4.67
N LEU A 153 2.45 -20.26 4.02
CA LEU A 153 2.36 -18.84 4.36
C LEU A 153 1.27 -18.17 3.52
N LEU A 154 0.23 -17.67 4.17
CA LEU A 154 -0.82 -16.88 3.54
C LEU A 154 -0.43 -15.40 3.54
N LEU A 155 -0.26 -14.81 2.36
CA LEU A 155 0.17 -13.41 2.19
C LEU A 155 -0.93 -12.57 1.53
N PRO A 156 -1.74 -11.82 2.32
CA PRO A 156 -2.72 -10.90 1.75
C PRO A 156 -2.04 -9.77 0.97
N SER A 157 -2.53 -9.48 -0.23
CA SER A 157 -2.01 -8.43 -1.10
C SER A 157 -3.11 -7.52 -1.61
N TYR A 158 -2.88 -6.21 -1.51
CA TYR A 158 -3.76 -5.17 -2.06
C TYR A 158 -3.63 -5.03 -3.58
N PHE A 159 -2.50 -5.40 -4.15
CA PHE A 159 -2.23 -5.27 -5.58
C PHE A 159 -2.52 -6.57 -6.36
N CYS A 160 -2.61 -7.70 -5.65
CA CYS A 160 -3.24 -8.91 -6.20
C CYS A 160 -4.75 -8.66 -6.31
N ARG A 161 -5.35 -8.84 -7.50
CA ARG A 161 -6.78 -8.55 -7.71
C ARG A 161 -7.61 -9.68 -8.29
N ARG A 162 -6.99 -10.70 -8.91
CA ARG A 162 -7.74 -11.71 -9.67
C ARG A 162 -7.44 -13.13 -9.21
N THR A 163 -6.20 -13.57 -9.31
CA THR A 163 -5.81 -14.95 -9.02
C THR A 163 -4.70 -14.96 -7.98
N PRO A 164 -4.74 -15.85 -6.98
CA PRO A 164 -3.62 -16.07 -6.09
C PRO A 164 -2.35 -16.41 -6.86
N VAL A 165 -1.20 -16.08 -6.28
CA VAL A 165 0.11 -16.37 -6.87
C VAL A 165 0.98 -17.07 -5.84
N THR A 166 1.67 -18.12 -6.26
CA THR A 166 2.70 -18.79 -5.46
C THR A 166 4.08 -18.54 -6.05
N PHE A 167 5.09 -18.50 -5.19
CA PHE A 167 6.48 -18.54 -5.64
C PHE A 167 6.78 -19.86 -6.35
N HIS A 168 7.72 -19.82 -7.29
CA HIS A 168 8.08 -20.98 -8.11
C HIS A 168 8.99 -21.98 -7.37
N ASN A 169 9.88 -21.48 -6.51
CA ASN A 169 10.90 -22.29 -5.85
C ASN A 169 10.27 -23.38 -4.94
N PRO A 170 10.46 -24.67 -5.26
CA PRO A 170 9.85 -25.78 -4.52
C PRO A 170 10.55 -26.11 -3.20
N GLU A 171 11.72 -25.56 -2.90
CA GLU A 171 12.48 -25.84 -1.68
C GLU A 171 12.10 -24.93 -0.51
N LEU A 172 11.47 -23.79 -0.80
CA LEU A 172 11.04 -22.82 0.21
C LEU A 172 9.68 -23.22 0.81
N THR A 173 9.36 -22.64 1.97
CA THR A 173 8.00 -22.68 2.50
C THR A 173 7.04 -22.12 1.45
N PRO A 174 6.02 -22.88 1.03
CA PRO A 174 5.04 -22.39 0.07
C PRO A 174 4.40 -21.10 0.56
N VAL A 175 4.43 -20.06 -0.28
CA VAL A 175 3.77 -18.77 -0.02
C VAL A 175 2.64 -18.61 -1.00
N LEU A 176 1.44 -18.33 -0.50
CA LEU A 176 0.28 -18.07 -1.31
C LEU A 176 -0.14 -16.61 -1.13
N VAL A 177 0.20 -15.81 -2.13
CA VAL A 177 -0.20 -14.40 -2.22
C VAL A 177 -1.64 -14.36 -2.73
N TYR A 178 -2.55 -13.75 -1.99
CA TYR A 178 -3.98 -13.71 -2.35
C TYR A 178 -4.55 -12.29 -2.26
N PRO A 179 -5.62 -11.97 -3.03
CA PRO A 179 -6.18 -10.63 -3.01
C PRO A 179 -6.90 -10.36 -1.68
N VAL A 180 -6.64 -9.20 -1.09
CA VAL A 180 -7.53 -8.68 -0.03
C VAL A 180 -8.88 -8.31 -0.64
N GLU A 181 -9.94 -8.42 0.16
CA GLU A 181 -11.26 -8.01 -0.31
C GLU A 181 -11.29 -6.48 -0.50
N HIS A 182 -11.53 -6.06 -1.75
CA HIS A 182 -11.77 -4.67 -2.07
C HIS A 182 -13.29 -4.43 -2.00
N PRO A 183 -13.78 -3.54 -1.11
CA PRO A 183 -15.20 -3.25 -1.08
C PRO A 183 -15.62 -2.68 -2.43
N ALA A 184 -16.76 -3.17 -2.94
CA ALA A 184 -17.43 -2.53 -4.06
C ALA A 184 -17.66 -1.04 -3.73
N PRO A 185 -17.60 -0.13 -4.73
CA PRO A 185 -17.94 1.27 -4.50
C PRO A 185 -19.32 1.35 -3.86
N ARG A 186 -19.40 1.85 -2.62
CA ARG A 186 -20.68 1.98 -1.93
C ARG A 186 -21.47 3.10 -2.62
N LEU A 187 -22.70 2.80 -3.04
CA LEU A 187 -23.63 3.77 -3.61
C LEU A 187 -24.36 4.61 -2.55
N THR A 188 -24.04 4.43 -1.26
CA THR A 188 -24.71 5.15 -0.17
C THR A 188 -24.28 6.61 -0.12
N PRO A 189 -25.22 7.57 0.10
CA PRO A 189 -24.89 8.98 0.20
C PRO A 189 -23.87 9.21 1.30
N GLN A 190 -22.74 9.73 0.91
CA GLN A 190 -21.68 10.07 1.81
C GLN A 190 -22.08 11.29 2.63
N VAL A 191 -22.03 11.19 3.95
CA VAL A 191 -22.21 12.37 4.80
C VAL A 191 -21.12 13.38 4.41
N ALA A 192 -21.53 14.61 4.10
CA ALA A 192 -20.61 15.68 3.69
C ALA A 192 -19.38 15.74 4.65
N PRO A 193 -18.15 15.84 4.13
CA PRO A 193 -16.90 15.77 4.91
C PRO A 193 -16.89 16.65 6.15
N GLU A 194 -17.45 17.86 6.03
CA GLU A 194 -17.54 18.86 7.10
C GLU A 194 -18.35 18.35 8.31
N ARG A 195 -19.43 17.60 8.05
CA ARG A 195 -20.31 17.05 9.10
C ARG A 195 -19.70 15.84 9.80
N SER A 196 -18.86 15.07 9.11
CA SER A 196 -18.22 13.88 9.68
C SER A 196 -17.11 14.25 10.68
N LEU A 197 -16.21 15.16 10.29
CA LEU A 197 -15.13 15.59 11.18
C LEU A 197 -15.66 16.42 12.35
N GLY A 198 -16.66 17.27 12.11
CA GLY A 198 -17.33 18.03 13.17
C GLY A 198 -17.96 17.16 14.26
N ARG A 199 -18.44 15.95 13.92
CA ARG A 199 -18.95 14.98 14.91
C ARG A 199 -17.84 14.32 15.74
N LEU A 200 -16.64 14.16 15.19
CA LEU A 200 -15.53 13.51 15.86
C LEU A 200 -14.78 14.46 16.80
N VAL A 201 -14.45 15.66 16.34
CA VAL A 201 -13.58 16.60 17.08
C VAL A 201 -14.31 17.85 17.61
N GLY A 202 -15.58 18.01 17.24
CA GLY A 202 -16.38 19.21 17.46
C GLY A 202 -16.35 20.15 16.25
N GLN A 203 -17.46 20.84 16.01
CA GLN A 203 -17.65 21.69 14.82
C GLN A 203 -16.57 22.79 14.71
N THR A 204 -16.31 23.49 15.81
CA THR A 204 -15.31 24.58 15.85
C THR A 204 -13.89 24.08 15.61
N ARG A 205 -13.50 22.94 16.19
CA ARG A 205 -12.16 22.35 15.96
C ARG A 205 -12.00 21.86 14.52
N SER A 206 -13.06 21.28 13.94
CA SER A 206 -13.11 20.90 12.52
C SER A 206 -12.92 22.12 11.61
N ALA A 207 -13.66 23.21 11.86
CA ALA A 207 -13.54 24.46 11.11
C ALA A 207 -12.12 25.04 11.21
N ILE A 208 -11.53 25.05 12.41
CA ILE A 208 -10.15 25.53 12.63
C ILE A 208 -9.14 24.70 11.82
N LEU A 209 -9.22 23.36 11.87
CA LEU A 209 -8.33 22.48 11.11
C LEU A 209 -8.43 22.75 9.61
N GLN A 210 -9.63 22.94 9.08
CA GLN A 210 -9.86 23.22 7.65
C GLN A 210 -9.32 24.59 7.22
N ARG A 211 -9.34 25.60 8.09
CA ARG A 211 -9.02 27.01 7.76
C ARG A 211 -7.55 27.40 7.97
N ILE A 212 -6.73 26.53 8.56
CA ILE A 212 -5.30 26.77 8.74
C ILE A 212 -4.54 26.87 7.43
N GLY A 213 -4.94 26.13 6.38
CA GLY A 213 -4.32 26.20 5.06
C GLY A 213 -2.81 25.94 5.10
N VAL A 214 -2.01 26.85 4.54
CA VAL A 214 -0.53 26.80 4.56
C VAL A 214 0.10 27.35 5.86
N GLY A 215 -0.73 27.82 6.81
CA GLY A 215 -0.32 28.43 8.07
C GLY A 215 -1.10 29.70 8.36
N CYS A 216 -1.39 29.96 9.64
CA CYS A 216 -2.01 31.23 10.06
C CYS A 216 -1.71 31.57 11.53
N THR A 217 -1.78 32.86 11.84
CA THR A 217 -1.72 33.35 13.23
C THR A 217 -3.02 33.06 13.99
N THR A 218 -2.97 33.09 15.32
CA THR A 218 -4.18 32.93 16.16
C THR A 218 -5.29 33.94 15.80
N SER A 219 -4.92 35.18 15.46
CA SER A 219 -5.85 36.24 15.08
C SER A 219 -6.54 35.96 13.74
N GLU A 220 -5.77 35.47 12.75
CA GLU A 220 -6.33 35.05 11.48
C GLU A 220 -7.22 33.81 11.63
N LEU A 221 -6.84 32.89 12.50
CA LEU A 221 -7.58 31.67 12.81
C LEU A 221 -8.94 32.01 13.45
N ALA A 222 -8.95 32.93 14.41
CA ALA A 222 -10.18 33.47 15.01
C ALA A 222 -11.12 34.06 13.96
N ARG A 223 -10.58 34.91 13.07
CA ARG A 223 -11.35 35.53 11.98
C ARG A 223 -11.88 34.51 10.96
N ARG A 224 -11.07 33.52 10.57
CA ARG A 224 -11.44 32.52 9.56
C ARG A 224 -12.44 31.47 10.06
N ALA A 225 -12.44 31.20 11.36
CA ALA A 225 -13.33 30.22 12.00
C ALA A 225 -14.55 30.87 12.69
N ASP A 226 -14.70 32.20 12.61
CA ASP A 226 -15.77 32.98 13.23
C ASP A 226 -15.90 32.73 14.74
N VAL A 227 -14.78 32.82 15.45
CA VAL A 227 -14.72 32.66 16.92
C VAL A 227 -13.88 33.75 17.57
N SER A 228 -14.02 33.90 18.88
CA SER A 228 -13.19 34.84 19.65
C SER A 228 -11.71 34.44 19.63
N LEU A 229 -10.82 35.41 19.83
CA LEU A 229 -9.38 35.17 19.91
C LEU A 229 -9.02 34.18 21.04
N ALA A 230 -9.70 34.29 22.19
CA ALA A 230 -9.51 33.39 23.32
C ALA A 230 -9.93 31.96 22.97
N SER A 231 -11.08 31.79 22.32
CA SER A 231 -11.57 30.47 21.87
C SER A 231 -10.64 29.87 20.81
N ALA A 232 -10.19 30.67 19.84
CA ALA A 232 -9.20 30.27 18.84
C ALA A 232 -7.90 29.76 19.48
N SER A 233 -7.37 30.48 20.47
CA SER A 233 -6.16 30.10 21.21
C SER A 233 -6.34 28.80 22.00
N GLN A 234 -7.48 28.64 22.67
CA GLN A 234 -7.81 27.43 23.41
C GLN A 234 -7.94 26.22 22.49
N HIS A 235 -8.66 26.34 21.38
CA HIS A 235 -8.81 25.26 20.41
C HIS A 235 -7.48 24.91 19.73
N ALA A 236 -6.68 25.90 19.35
CA ALA A 236 -5.34 25.67 18.80
C ALA A 236 -4.45 24.93 19.81
N THR A 237 -4.60 25.21 21.10
CA THR A 237 -3.89 24.48 22.16
C THR A 237 -4.28 23.02 22.24
N VAL A 238 -5.58 22.73 22.35
CA VAL A 238 -6.06 21.34 22.38
C VAL A 238 -5.63 20.57 21.13
N LEU A 239 -5.70 21.19 19.95
CA LEU A 239 -5.32 20.55 18.70
C LEU A 239 -3.81 20.31 18.59
N ARG A 240 -2.98 21.22 19.13
CA ARG A 240 -1.54 21.03 19.23
C ARG A 240 -1.17 19.94 20.23
N ASP A 241 -1.83 19.91 21.40
CA ASP A 241 -1.59 18.90 22.43
C ASP A 241 -1.99 17.49 21.93
N ALA A 242 -3.00 17.42 21.06
CA ALA A 242 -3.38 16.21 20.33
C ALA A 242 -2.47 15.88 19.12
N GLY A 243 -1.42 16.66 18.88
CA GLY A 243 -0.47 16.45 17.78
C GLY A 243 -1.01 16.76 16.39
N LEU A 244 -2.14 17.48 16.27
CA LEU A 244 -2.76 17.84 14.99
C LEU A 244 -2.21 19.16 14.44
N LEU A 245 -1.73 20.05 15.31
CA LEU A 245 -1.10 21.32 14.96
C LEU A 245 0.33 21.42 15.47
N LEU A 246 1.14 22.17 14.73
CA LEU A 246 2.45 22.65 15.14
C LEU A 246 2.40 24.17 15.22
N THR A 247 3.07 24.74 16.22
CA THR A 247 3.24 26.19 16.35
C THR A 247 4.69 26.57 16.06
N LEU A 248 4.91 27.47 15.11
CA LEU A 248 6.22 27.96 14.70
C LEU A 248 6.30 29.46 14.90
N ARG A 249 7.45 29.96 15.38
CA ARG A 249 7.71 31.40 15.49
C ARG A 249 8.42 31.88 14.23
N GLN A 250 7.80 32.79 13.50
CA GLN A 250 8.36 33.41 12.29
C GLN A 250 8.50 34.91 12.53
N GLY A 251 9.71 35.34 12.91
CA GLY A 251 9.98 36.70 13.34
C GLY A 251 9.14 37.09 14.57
N ASN A 252 8.34 38.14 14.44
CA ASN A 252 7.45 38.62 15.51
C ASN A 252 6.08 37.93 15.52
N ALA A 253 5.82 36.99 14.60
CA ALA A 253 4.54 36.29 14.50
C ALA A 253 4.64 34.83 14.97
N VAL A 254 3.53 34.34 15.51
CA VAL A 254 3.32 32.92 15.86
C VAL A 254 2.35 32.33 14.86
N LEU A 255 2.80 31.32 14.11
CA LEU A 255 2.01 30.63 13.08
C LEU A 255 1.66 29.23 13.54
N HIS A 256 0.41 28.83 13.32
CA HIS A 256 -0.07 27.47 13.46
C HIS A 256 -0.11 26.81 12.08
N THR A 257 0.49 25.64 11.97
CA THR A 257 0.47 24.81 10.76
C THR A 257 -0.05 23.41 11.09
N LEU A 258 -0.52 22.69 10.07
CA LEU A 258 -0.94 21.30 10.24
C LEU A 258 0.30 20.41 10.39
N THR A 259 0.24 19.47 11.33
CA THR A 259 1.16 18.32 11.32
C THR A 259 0.78 17.35 10.20
N PRO A 260 1.64 16.37 9.86
CA PRO A 260 1.27 15.29 8.96
C PRO A 260 -0.01 14.55 9.40
N LEU A 261 -0.22 14.38 10.71
CA LEU A 261 -1.42 13.77 11.29
C LEU A 261 -2.66 14.66 11.07
N GLY A 262 -2.57 15.96 11.36
CA GLY A 262 -3.66 16.91 11.12
C GLY A 262 -4.07 16.97 9.64
N ALA A 263 -3.09 16.96 8.74
CA ALA A 263 -3.35 16.93 7.31
C ALA A 263 -3.95 15.58 6.85
N ALA A 264 -3.51 14.46 7.42
CA ALA A 264 -4.09 13.14 7.15
C ALA A 264 -5.54 13.04 7.61
N LEU A 265 -5.90 13.63 8.75
CA LEU A 265 -7.27 13.66 9.26
C LEU A 265 -8.22 14.42 8.31
N LEU A 266 -7.78 15.57 7.78
CA LEU A 266 -8.51 16.33 6.77
C LEU A 266 -8.63 15.60 5.42
N ARG A 267 -7.60 14.85 5.01
CA ARG A 267 -7.64 14.03 3.80
C ARG A 267 -8.52 12.80 3.99
N GLY A 268 -8.54 12.18 5.17
CA GLY A 268 -9.44 11.07 5.50
C GLY A 268 -10.91 11.50 5.36
N ALA A 269 -11.24 12.73 5.77
CA ALA A 269 -12.56 13.31 5.57
C ALA A 269 -12.88 13.61 4.08
N ARG A 270 -11.88 14.03 3.28
CA ARG A 270 -12.03 14.40 1.86
C ARG A 270 -11.92 13.24 0.84
N SER A 271 -11.12 12.21 1.12
CA SER A 271 -10.86 11.07 0.21
C SER A 271 -12.07 10.18 -0.04
N VAL A 272 -13.16 10.46 0.68
CA VAL A 272 -14.45 9.86 0.41
C VAL A 272 -15.05 10.53 -0.87
N GLU A 273 -14.70 11.77 -1.21
CA GLU A 273 -15.25 12.58 -2.31
C GLU A 273 -14.64 12.27 -3.69
N GLU A 274 -13.34 12.03 -3.80
CA GLU A 274 -12.65 11.82 -5.10
C GLU A 274 -12.97 10.49 -5.79
N ALA A 275 -13.51 9.50 -5.08
CA ALA A 275 -14.01 8.25 -5.70
C ALA A 275 -15.30 8.47 -6.52
N ALA A 276 -15.91 9.66 -6.46
CA ALA A 276 -17.13 10.00 -7.18
C ALA A 276 -16.88 10.72 -8.52
N TYR A 277 -15.68 11.24 -8.81
CA TYR A 277 -15.42 12.09 -9.99
C TYR A 277 -14.62 11.42 -11.13
N GLU A 278 -14.51 10.09 -11.15
CA GLU A 278 -13.84 9.35 -12.24
C GLU A 278 -14.83 8.56 -13.12
N ARG A 279 -16.06 9.07 -13.27
CA ARG A 279 -17.08 8.51 -14.17
C ARG A 279 -17.81 9.57 -14.97
N LEU A 280 -17.09 10.34 -15.78
CA LEU A 280 -17.72 11.11 -16.87
C LEU A 280 -16.80 11.48 -18.07
N THR A 281 -15.72 10.74 -18.33
CA THR A 281 -15.00 10.83 -19.62
C THR A 281 -14.50 9.47 -20.06
#